data_AF-A0AAJ2E321-F1
#
_entry.id   AF-A0AAJ2E321-F1
#
_cell.length_a   1.000
_cell.length_b   1.000
_cell.length_c   1.000
_cell.angle_alpha   90.00
_cell.angle_beta   90.00
_cell.angle_gamma   90.00
#
_symmetry.space_group_name_H-M   'P 1'
#
loop_
_entity.id
_entity.type
_entity.pdbx_description
1 polymer ?
#
loop_
_entity_poly.entity_id
_entity_poly.type
_entity_poly.pdbx_seq_one_letter_code
_entity_poly.pdbx_strand_id
1 'polypeptide(L)'
;MSTLIVLLPPRDPAVRSEEWHLPDLPFVLLDKRGETQRAGRASLGLLPRANATVLIVAARDTLLLAAQVPPLKGPRLRQALPNVIEDQVIQDAQTCHIAVDPVALADGRRVLAVIDRGWFRFVREAFSGAGHRNVKAVPAMRCLPIPSREADEALAAPPFVAGLLGHVVSTAPALIGEVAAPAALVTPRMEVAIARGEHAALGEGLALPSDSIAATLDALAGDQPVTVYSLLDLPGDEPRLASSRAAASIVGAEPLAFESLARNALASRFDLCQFEFAAQPWRLDRTTMRRLRVPIALVVASIVVSIIGINVQWIQLARQRDAISAQMTELLLNAFPKTTVVLDAPDQMTRNLDRLRVASGELSPSDFLTLADGLARSLGPVPVNGIAGLDYRDRHLEVTFKPETKVDGDLSRRLSANGLNGAIDSNTGKWTIRSGQ
;
A
#
# COMPACT_ATOMS: atom_id res chain seq x y z
N MET A 1 -12.12 7.56 -2.01
CA MET A 1 -11.16 8.35 -2.83
C MET A 1 -11.90 8.72 -4.12
N SER A 2 -11.52 9.75 -4.88
CA SER A 2 -12.23 9.99 -6.17
C SER A 2 -11.74 9.02 -7.24
N THR A 3 -12.62 8.63 -8.15
CA THR A 3 -12.32 7.72 -9.26
C THR A 3 -12.83 8.30 -10.56
N LEU A 4 -11.94 8.45 -11.53
CA LEU A 4 -12.29 8.82 -12.89
C LEU A 4 -12.65 7.56 -13.67
N ILE A 5 -13.79 7.55 -14.35
CA ILE A 5 -14.20 6.48 -15.25
C ILE A 5 -14.31 7.05 -16.66
N VAL A 6 -13.68 6.37 -17.61
CA VAL A 6 -13.57 6.82 -19.01
C VAL A 6 -13.97 5.69 -19.93
N LEU A 7 -14.87 5.96 -20.88
CA LEU A 7 -15.19 5.00 -21.94
C LEU A 7 -14.29 5.26 -23.15
N LEU A 8 -13.52 4.24 -23.53
CA LEU A 8 -12.63 4.30 -24.68
C LEU A 8 -13.43 4.08 -25.97
N PRO A 9 -13.13 4.82 -27.05
CA PRO A 9 -13.71 4.55 -28.35
C PRO A 9 -13.11 3.27 -28.94
N PRO A 10 -13.86 2.58 -29.83
CA PRO A 10 -13.32 1.46 -30.58
C PRO A 10 -12.20 1.91 -31.51
N ARG A 11 -11.13 1.13 -31.60
CA ARG A 11 -10.03 1.37 -32.55
C ARG A 11 -10.52 1.30 -33.99
N ASP A 12 -10.06 2.21 -34.84
CA ASP A 12 -10.20 2.06 -36.29
C ASP A 12 -9.06 1.17 -36.83
N PRO A 13 -9.33 -0.06 -37.29
CA PRO A 13 -8.28 -0.98 -37.76
C PRO A 13 -7.61 -0.49 -39.05
N ALA A 14 -8.19 0.47 -39.77
CA ALA A 14 -7.57 1.06 -40.96
C ALA A 14 -6.41 2.01 -40.61
N VAL A 15 -6.39 2.53 -39.38
CA VAL A 15 -5.38 3.50 -38.92
C VAL A 15 -4.13 2.78 -38.41
N ARG A 16 -2.97 3.18 -38.94
CA ARG A 16 -1.67 2.61 -38.56
C ARG A 16 -1.29 2.99 -37.13
N SER A 17 -0.45 2.17 -36.50
CA SER A 17 -0.01 2.36 -35.11
C SER A 17 0.65 3.71 -34.83
N GLU A 18 1.32 4.29 -35.81
CA GLU A 18 2.02 5.58 -35.68
C GLU A 18 1.06 6.77 -35.64
N GLU A 19 -0.16 6.58 -36.15
CA GLU A 19 -1.18 7.61 -36.32
C GLU A 19 -2.30 7.50 -35.26
N TRP A 20 -2.20 6.55 -34.33
CA TRP A 20 -3.18 6.41 -33.27
C TRP A 20 -3.25 7.66 -32.39
N HIS A 21 -4.47 8.18 -32.27
CA HIS A 21 -4.79 9.28 -31.37
C HIS A 21 -6.11 9.00 -30.65
N LEU A 22 -6.24 9.46 -29.42
CA LEU A 22 -7.49 9.37 -28.68
C LEU A 22 -8.32 10.64 -28.94
N PRO A 23 -9.56 10.53 -29.43
CA PRO A 23 -10.47 11.67 -29.55
C PRO A 23 -10.92 12.15 -28.16
N ASP A 24 -11.85 13.10 -28.11
CA ASP A 24 -12.50 13.47 -26.85
C ASP A 24 -13.23 12.28 -26.24
N LEU A 25 -12.91 12.02 -24.98
CA LEU A 25 -13.34 10.84 -24.25
C LEU A 25 -14.50 11.20 -23.31
N PRO A 26 -15.63 10.46 -23.37
CA PRO A 26 -16.69 10.58 -22.39
C PRO A 26 -16.21 10.05 -21.04
N PHE A 27 -16.47 10.81 -19.99
CA PHE A 27 -16.02 10.50 -18.64
C PHE A 27 -17.06 10.82 -17.59
N VAL A 28 -16.94 10.13 -16.46
CA VAL A 28 -17.59 10.49 -15.20
C VAL A 28 -16.57 10.42 -14.06
N LEU A 29 -16.59 11.42 -13.20
CA LEU A 29 -15.77 11.52 -12.00
C LEU A 29 -16.66 11.20 -10.80
N LEU A 30 -16.36 10.10 -10.13
CA LEU A 30 -17.07 9.66 -8.93
C LEU A 30 -16.32 10.10 -7.67
N ASP A 31 -17.07 10.44 -6.64
CA ASP A 31 -16.55 10.76 -5.32
C ASP A 31 -16.17 9.50 -4.52
N LYS A 32 -15.89 9.66 -3.21
CA LYS A 32 -15.57 8.52 -2.34
C LYS A 32 -16.76 7.60 -2.03
N ARG A 33 -17.98 8.10 -2.19
CA ARG A 33 -19.25 7.40 -1.95
C ARG A 33 -19.77 6.72 -3.22
N GLY A 34 -19.17 7.01 -4.38
CA GLY A 34 -19.61 6.51 -5.68
C GLY A 34 -20.61 7.43 -6.38
N GLU A 35 -20.82 8.64 -5.84
CA GLU A 35 -21.72 9.64 -6.40
C GLU A 35 -21.01 10.45 -7.48
N THR A 36 -21.75 10.84 -8.51
CA THR A 36 -21.22 11.64 -9.63
C THR A 36 -20.90 13.07 -9.18
N GLN A 37 -19.62 13.46 -9.25
CA GLN A 37 -19.17 14.84 -9.03
C GLN A 37 -19.18 15.67 -10.32
N ARG A 38 -18.78 15.04 -11.43
CA ARG A 38 -18.64 15.69 -12.73
C ARG A 38 -18.75 14.64 -13.82
N ALA A 39 -19.49 14.94 -14.88
CA ALA A 39 -19.50 14.16 -16.11
C ALA A 39 -19.27 15.09 -17.30
N GLY A 40 -18.71 14.57 -18.39
CA GLY A 40 -18.53 15.34 -19.61
C GLY A 40 -17.70 14.59 -20.65
N ARG A 41 -17.34 15.32 -21.71
CA ARG A 41 -16.40 14.85 -22.73
C ARG A 41 -15.19 15.76 -22.72
N ALA A 42 -14.00 15.19 -22.79
CA ALA A 42 -12.77 15.98 -22.86
C ALA A 42 -11.63 15.19 -23.51
N SER A 43 -10.71 15.91 -24.15
CA SER A 43 -9.44 15.32 -24.60
C SER A 43 -8.63 14.79 -23.42
N LEU A 44 -7.77 13.81 -23.68
CA LEU A 44 -6.99 13.12 -22.65
C LEU A 44 -6.24 14.07 -21.69
N GLY A 45 -5.68 15.18 -22.21
CA GLY A 45 -4.94 16.15 -21.41
C GLY A 45 -5.82 17.02 -20.50
N LEU A 46 -7.13 17.09 -20.76
CA LEU A 46 -8.11 17.90 -20.02
C LEU A 46 -9.02 17.06 -19.10
N LEU A 47 -8.85 15.74 -19.08
CA LEU A 47 -9.58 14.87 -18.17
C LEU A 47 -9.28 15.24 -16.70
N PRO A 48 -10.28 15.17 -15.81
CA PRO A 48 -10.08 15.52 -14.40
C PRO A 48 -9.11 14.56 -13.72
N ARG A 49 -8.38 15.05 -12.72
CA ARG A 49 -7.47 14.22 -11.92
C ARG A 49 -8.23 13.49 -10.82
N ALA A 50 -7.90 12.22 -10.65
CA ALA A 50 -8.46 11.35 -9.63
C ALA A 50 -7.37 10.44 -9.02
N ASN A 51 -7.67 9.85 -7.87
CA ASN A 51 -6.77 8.89 -7.21
C ASN A 51 -6.65 7.57 -7.99
N ALA A 52 -7.69 7.22 -8.73
CA ALA A 52 -7.75 6.04 -9.60
C ALA A 52 -8.47 6.38 -10.90
N THR A 53 -8.09 5.68 -11.97
CA THR A 53 -8.72 5.81 -13.29
C THR A 53 -9.18 4.44 -13.76
N VAL A 54 -10.44 4.29 -14.14
CA VAL A 54 -11.00 3.06 -14.69
C VAL A 54 -11.35 3.31 -16.15
N LEU A 55 -10.76 2.52 -17.04
CA LEU A 55 -11.01 2.57 -18.47
C LEU A 55 -12.00 1.47 -18.82
N ILE A 56 -13.13 1.83 -19.42
CA ILE A 56 -14.03 0.89 -20.07
C ILE A 56 -13.50 0.71 -21.49
N VAL A 57 -12.94 -0.46 -21.76
CA VAL A 57 -12.37 -0.81 -23.06
C VAL A 57 -13.51 -1.14 -24.01
N ALA A 58 -13.47 -0.52 -25.19
CA ALA A 58 -14.41 -0.74 -26.27
C ALA A 58 -14.61 -2.24 -26.52
N ALA A 59 -15.88 -2.62 -26.68
CA ALA A 59 -16.26 -3.99 -26.96
C ALA A 59 -15.57 -4.49 -28.22
N ARG A 60 -15.52 -3.68 -29.28
CA ARG A 60 -14.91 -4.10 -30.55
C ARG A 60 -13.42 -4.46 -30.44
N ASP A 61 -12.73 -3.91 -29.45
CA ASP A 61 -11.31 -4.16 -29.22
C ASP A 61 -11.04 -5.32 -28.24
N THR A 62 -12.09 -5.91 -27.67
CA THR A 62 -11.97 -7.00 -26.69
C THR A 62 -12.80 -8.22 -27.05
N LEU A 63 -12.15 -9.37 -27.10
CA LEU A 63 -12.78 -10.68 -27.20
C LEU A 63 -12.73 -11.38 -25.84
N LEU A 64 -13.87 -11.82 -25.33
CA LEU A 64 -13.97 -12.66 -24.13
C LEU A 64 -14.26 -14.10 -24.51
N LEU A 65 -13.48 -15.04 -23.98
CA LEU A 65 -13.66 -16.46 -24.25
C LEU A 65 -13.35 -17.31 -23.02
N ALA A 66 -14.09 -18.40 -22.83
CA ALA A 66 -13.88 -19.32 -21.70
C ALA A 66 -12.98 -20.48 -22.11
N ALA A 67 -11.80 -20.57 -21.49
CA ALA A 67 -10.81 -21.60 -21.79
C ALA A 67 -10.28 -22.29 -20.53
N GLN A 68 -9.75 -23.50 -20.70
CA GLN A 68 -9.02 -24.19 -19.64
C GLN A 68 -7.64 -23.53 -19.47
N VAL A 69 -7.43 -22.93 -18.31
CA VAL A 69 -6.17 -22.25 -18.02
C VAL A 69 -5.23 -23.20 -17.29
N PRO A 70 -4.01 -23.45 -17.81
CA PRO A 70 -3.04 -24.29 -17.14
C PRO A 70 -2.75 -23.80 -15.71
N PRO A 71 -2.43 -24.69 -14.75
CA PRO A 71 -2.16 -24.33 -13.35
C PRO A 71 -0.76 -23.70 -13.17
N LEU A 72 -0.45 -22.69 -13.99
CA LEU A 72 0.78 -21.91 -13.99
C LEU A 72 0.52 -20.54 -13.34
N LYS A 73 1.60 -19.84 -12.95
CA LYS A 73 1.50 -18.50 -12.35
C LYS A 73 2.47 -17.52 -13.03
N GLY A 74 2.13 -16.23 -12.96
CA GLY A 74 3.02 -15.13 -13.34
C GLY A 74 3.54 -15.23 -14.78
N PRO A 75 4.86 -15.06 -15.02
CA PRO A 75 5.43 -15.05 -16.37
C PRO A 75 5.21 -16.34 -17.16
N ARG A 76 5.22 -17.51 -16.50
CA ARG A 76 5.00 -18.82 -17.17
C ARG A 76 3.57 -18.96 -17.66
N LEU A 77 2.61 -18.49 -16.87
CA LEU A 77 1.21 -18.43 -17.31
C LEU A 77 1.08 -17.53 -18.53
N ARG A 78 1.65 -16.31 -18.49
CA ARG A 78 1.63 -15.39 -19.63
C ARG A 78 2.17 -16.02 -20.92
N GLN A 79 3.26 -16.79 -20.82
CA GLN A 79 3.86 -17.45 -21.99
C GLN A 79 3.00 -18.59 -22.55
N ALA A 80 2.18 -19.23 -21.72
CA ALA A 80 1.32 -20.32 -22.14
C ALA A 80 -0.02 -19.85 -22.72
N LEU A 81 -0.52 -18.66 -22.32
CA LEU A 81 -1.83 -18.16 -22.73
C LEU A 81 -2.04 -18.04 -24.25
N PRO A 82 -1.05 -17.59 -25.07
CA PRO A 82 -1.24 -17.55 -26.52
C PRO A 82 -1.60 -18.91 -27.13
N ASN A 83 -0.96 -19.99 -26.68
CA ASN A 83 -1.23 -21.34 -27.17
C ASN A 83 -2.63 -21.84 -26.76
N VAL A 84 -3.21 -21.30 -25.67
CA VAL A 84 -4.55 -21.67 -25.21
C VAL A 84 -5.63 -21.09 -26.14
N ILE A 85 -5.36 -19.95 -26.78
CA ILE A 85 -6.32 -19.22 -27.59
C ILE A 85 -6.01 -19.25 -29.09
N GLU A 86 -4.94 -19.91 -29.51
CA GLU A 86 -4.41 -19.89 -30.88
C GLU A 86 -5.48 -20.24 -31.92
N ASP A 87 -6.28 -21.28 -31.66
CA ASP A 87 -7.34 -21.73 -32.56
C ASP A 87 -8.61 -20.85 -32.53
N GLN A 88 -8.71 -19.91 -31.57
CA GLN A 88 -9.90 -19.09 -31.34
C GLN A 88 -9.75 -17.66 -31.87
N VAL A 89 -8.55 -17.28 -32.31
CA VAL A 89 -8.24 -15.91 -32.73
C VAL A 89 -7.72 -15.91 -34.16
N ILE A 90 -8.25 -15.00 -34.98
CA ILE A 90 -7.88 -14.87 -36.40
C ILE A 90 -6.47 -14.27 -36.56
N GLN A 91 -6.10 -13.34 -35.67
CA GLN A 91 -4.78 -12.72 -35.62
C GLN A 91 -3.78 -13.58 -34.84
N ASP A 92 -2.48 -13.33 -35.02
CA ASP A 92 -1.43 -14.00 -34.25
C ASP A 92 -1.63 -13.77 -32.74
N ALA A 93 -1.89 -14.85 -31.99
CA ALA A 93 -2.09 -14.82 -30.55
C ALA A 93 -0.90 -14.21 -29.78
N GLN A 94 0.33 -14.25 -30.32
CA GLN A 94 1.52 -13.62 -29.73
C GLN A 94 1.50 -12.08 -29.82
N THR A 95 0.69 -11.53 -30.73
CA THR A 95 0.44 -10.08 -30.85
C THR A 95 -0.65 -9.59 -29.90
N CYS A 96 -1.32 -10.51 -29.19
CA CYS A 96 -2.37 -10.19 -28.25
C CYS A 96 -1.83 -10.04 -26.83
N HIS A 97 -2.48 -9.19 -26.05
CA HIS A 97 -2.44 -9.23 -24.59
C HIS A 97 -3.65 -10.03 -24.10
N ILE A 98 -3.40 -10.94 -23.16
CA ILE A 98 -4.40 -11.90 -22.67
C ILE A 98 -4.48 -11.74 -21.15
N ALA A 99 -5.62 -11.22 -20.68
CA ALA A 99 -5.90 -11.09 -19.26
C ALA A 99 -6.81 -12.24 -18.78
N VAL A 100 -6.58 -12.72 -17.56
CA VAL A 100 -7.32 -13.86 -17.00
C VAL A 100 -8.29 -13.35 -15.93
N ASP A 101 -9.55 -13.76 -16.00
CA ASP A 101 -10.53 -13.41 -14.97
C ASP A 101 -10.11 -14.04 -13.63
N PRO A 102 -10.13 -13.28 -12.52
CA PRO A 102 -9.86 -13.83 -11.20
C PRO A 102 -10.88 -14.89 -10.76
N VAL A 103 -12.10 -14.85 -11.28
CA VAL A 103 -13.19 -15.79 -10.95
C VAL A 103 -13.23 -16.92 -11.97
N ALA A 104 -13.14 -18.16 -11.49
CA ALA A 104 -13.34 -19.34 -12.32
C ALA A 104 -14.84 -19.62 -12.51
N LEU A 105 -15.19 -20.16 -13.67
CA LEU A 105 -16.53 -20.69 -13.92
C LEU A 105 -16.78 -21.96 -13.10
N ALA A 106 -18.06 -22.33 -12.96
CA ALA A 106 -18.47 -23.56 -12.27
C ALA A 106 -17.82 -24.84 -12.84
N ASP A 107 -17.49 -24.86 -14.14
CA ASP A 107 -16.85 -25.97 -14.84
C ASP A 107 -15.31 -25.98 -14.75
N GLY A 108 -14.73 -25.05 -13.98
CA GLY A 108 -13.29 -24.92 -13.78
C GLY A 108 -12.55 -24.14 -14.87
N ARG A 109 -13.21 -23.77 -15.96
CA ARG A 109 -12.63 -22.85 -16.96
C ARG A 109 -12.52 -21.43 -16.41
N ARG A 110 -11.76 -20.58 -17.09
CA ARG A 110 -11.70 -19.14 -16.79
C ARG A 110 -12.00 -18.33 -18.04
N VAL A 111 -12.62 -17.18 -17.84
CA VAL A 111 -12.78 -16.18 -18.90
C VAL A 111 -11.42 -15.53 -19.16
N LEU A 112 -11.04 -15.48 -20.42
CA LEU A 112 -9.88 -14.78 -20.93
C LEU A 112 -10.37 -13.57 -21.71
N ALA A 113 -9.72 -12.43 -21.52
CA ALA A 113 -9.93 -11.24 -22.31
C ALA A 113 -8.73 -11.01 -23.23
N VAL A 114 -8.98 -10.99 -24.53
CA VAL A 114 -7.98 -10.86 -25.59
C VAL A 114 -8.13 -9.47 -26.21
N ILE A 115 -7.02 -8.73 -26.27
CA ILE A 115 -6.94 -7.40 -26.87
C ILE A 115 -5.62 -7.26 -27.63
N ASP A 116 -5.60 -6.46 -28.70
CA ASP A 116 -4.35 -6.12 -29.39
C ASP A 116 -3.34 -5.48 -28.42
N ARG A 117 -2.14 -6.06 -28.34
CA ARG A 117 -1.12 -5.66 -27.37
C ARG A 117 -0.54 -4.28 -27.67
N GLY A 118 -0.42 -3.91 -28.96
CA GLY A 118 0.08 -2.62 -29.39
C GLY A 118 -0.88 -1.51 -29.01
N TRP A 119 -2.16 -1.68 -29.33
CA TRP A 119 -3.24 -0.77 -28.98
C TRP A 119 -3.36 -0.57 -27.48
N PHE A 120 -3.38 -1.66 -26.70
CA PHE A 120 -3.50 -1.56 -25.27
C PHE A 120 -2.27 -0.86 -24.64
N ARG A 121 -1.07 -1.11 -25.16
CA ARG A 121 0.14 -0.39 -24.76
C ARG A 121 0.03 1.11 -25.05
N PHE A 122 -0.40 1.49 -26.25
CA PHE A 122 -0.62 2.88 -26.64
C PHE A 122 -1.57 3.58 -25.66
N VAL A 123 -2.74 2.99 -25.37
CA VAL A 123 -3.70 3.54 -24.42
C VAL A 123 -3.08 3.69 -23.03
N ARG A 124 -2.40 2.65 -22.54
CA ARG A 124 -1.73 2.65 -21.23
C ARG A 124 -0.68 3.75 -21.11
N GLU A 125 0.16 3.91 -22.13
CA GLU A 125 1.21 4.92 -22.20
C GLU A 125 0.62 6.33 -22.33
N ALA A 126 -0.43 6.50 -23.13
CA ALA A 126 -1.13 7.78 -23.27
C ALA A 126 -1.68 8.26 -21.91
N PHE A 127 -2.42 7.42 -21.19
CA PHE A 127 -2.96 7.77 -19.87
C PHE A 127 -1.85 8.00 -18.83
N SER A 128 -0.80 7.17 -18.85
CA SER A 128 0.35 7.34 -17.95
C SER A 128 1.12 8.63 -18.23
N GLY A 129 1.40 8.93 -19.50
CA GLY A 129 2.08 10.15 -19.94
C GLY A 129 1.25 11.40 -19.69
N ALA A 130 -0.07 11.28 -19.82
CA ALA A 130 -1.00 12.30 -19.39
C ALA A 130 -1.06 12.45 -17.88
N GLY A 131 -0.47 11.58 -17.04
CA GLY A 131 -0.38 11.73 -15.58
C GLY A 131 -1.48 11.01 -14.77
N HIS A 132 -2.26 10.13 -15.38
CA HIS A 132 -3.25 9.32 -14.67
C HIS A 132 -2.58 8.19 -13.88
N ARG A 133 -3.06 7.96 -12.65
CA ARG A 133 -2.50 6.97 -11.71
C ARG A 133 -3.51 5.88 -11.39
N ASN A 134 -3.00 4.73 -10.93
CA ASN A 134 -3.81 3.56 -10.59
C ASN A 134 -4.85 3.24 -11.68
N VAL A 135 -4.36 3.17 -12.92
CA VAL A 135 -5.19 2.91 -14.09
C VAL A 135 -5.55 1.43 -14.11
N LYS A 136 -6.85 1.15 -14.08
CA LYS A 136 -7.51 -0.15 -14.26
C LYS A 136 -8.21 -0.13 -15.61
N ALA A 137 -8.31 -1.27 -16.29
CA ALA A 137 -9.06 -1.37 -17.54
C ALA A 137 -10.02 -2.56 -17.49
N VAL A 138 -11.27 -2.40 -17.91
CA VAL A 138 -12.31 -3.44 -17.87
C VAL A 138 -12.97 -3.57 -19.23
N PRO A 139 -13.30 -4.78 -19.71
CA PRO A 139 -14.07 -4.95 -20.94
C PRO A 139 -15.48 -4.37 -20.80
N ALA A 140 -15.99 -3.68 -21.83
CA ALA A 140 -17.34 -3.14 -21.82
C ALA A 140 -18.42 -4.20 -21.58
N MET A 141 -18.24 -5.43 -22.07
CA MET A 141 -19.17 -6.56 -21.87
C MET A 141 -19.35 -6.91 -20.39
N ARG A 142 -18.32 -6.69 -19.54
CA ARG A 142 -18.42 -6.91 -18.09
C ARG A 142 -19.08 -5.76 -17.35
N CYS A 143 -19.41 -4.68 -18.06
CA CYS A 143 -20.10 -3.51 -17.52
C CYS A 143 -21.61 -3.53 -17.84
N LEU A 144 -22.07 -4.44 -18.71
CA LEU A 144 -23.49 -4.60 -19.01
C LEU A 144 -24.24 -5.16 -17.80
N PRO A 145 -25.47 -4.70 -17.52
CA PRO A 145 -26.29 -5.26 -16.45
C PRO A 145 -26.58 -6.74 -16.70
N ILE A 146 -26.50 -7.54 -15.63
CA ILE A 146 -26.96 -8.92 -15.66
C ILE A 146 -28.44 -8.89 -15.22
N PRO A 147 -29.38 -9.37 -16.04
CA PRO A 147 -30.78 -9.41 -15.63
C PRO A 147 -30.93 -10.22 -14.34
N SER A 148 -31.64 -9.67 -13.36
CA SER A 148 -31.92 -10.33 -12.10
C SER A 148 -32.82 -11.53 -12.35
N ARG A 149 -32.29 -12.74 -12.17
CA ARG A 149 -33.07 -13.97 -12.30
C ARG A 149 -33.83 -14.21 -11.01
N GLU A 150 -35.15 -14.35 -11.09
CA GLU A 150 -35.93 -14.88 -9.98
C GLU A 150 -35.54 -16.34 -9.71
N ALA A 151 -35.76 -16.83 -8.49
CA ALA A 151 -35.29 -18.15 -8.05
C ALA A 151 -35.78 -19.32 -8.93
N ASP A 152 -36.94 -19.17 -9.59
CA ASP A 152 -37.50 -20.16 -10.53
C ASP A 152 -36.86 -20.11 -11.93
N GLU A 153 -36.24 -18.99 -12.34
CA GLU A 153 -35.56 -18.82 -13.64
C GLU A 153 -34.07 -19.22 -13.60
N ALA A 154 -33.57 -19.64 -12.45
CA ALA A 154 -32.19 -20.09 -12.27
C ALA A 154 -31.85 -21.34 -13.11
N LEU A 155 -32.85 -22.12 -13.55
CA LEU A 155 -32.71 -23.24 -14.47
C LEU A 155 -32.76 -22.87 -15.98
N ALA A 156 -33.09 -21.62 -16.33
CA ALA A 156 -33.22 -21.23 -17.74
C ALA A 156 -31.86 -21.10 -18.45
N ALA A 157 -31.88 -20.95 -19.78
CA ALA A 157 -30.69 -20.80 -20.61
C ALA A 157 -29.75 -19.67 -20.11
N PRO A 158 -28.43 -19.77 -20.37
CA PRO A 158 -27.48 -18.71 -20.05
C PRO A 158 -27.91 -17.36 -20.65
N PRO A 159 -27.67 -16.23 -19.99
CA PRO A 159 -28.14 -14.94 -20.47
C PRO A 159 -27.43 -14.57 -21.78
N PHE A 160 -28.20 -14.12 -22.76
CA PHE A 160 -27.72 -13.44 -23.96
C PHE A 160 -28.04 -11.95 -23.79
N VAL A 161 -27.01 -11.14 -23.54
CA VAL A 161 -27.15 -9.70 -23.33
C VAL A 161 -26.42 -8.96 -24.43
N ALA A 162 -27.09 -7.99 -25.05
CA ALA A 162 -26.51 -7.09 -26.03
C ALA A 162 -26.55 -5.64 -25.52
N GLY A 163 -25.48 -4.88 -25.72
CA GLY A 163 -25.39 -3.46 -25.38
C GLY A 163 -25.04 -2.62 -26.60
N LEU A 164 -25.86 -1.62 -26.92
CA LEU A 164 -25.58 -0.63 -27.95
C LEU A 164 -24.81 0.52 -27.32
N LEU A 165 -23.48 0.57 -27.52
CA LEU A 165 -22.57 1.43 -26.75
C LEU A 165 -22.26 2.78 -27.40
N GLY A 166 -22.72 3.01 -28.63
CA GLY A 166 -22.59 4.27 -29.33
C GLY A 166 -22.18 4.09 -30.79
N HIS A 167 -22.00 5.21 -31.50
CA HIS A 167 -21.57 5.20 -32.90
C HIS A 167 -20.09 4.89 -33.04
N VAL A 168 -19.75 4.08 -34.05
CA VAL A 168 -18.37 3.88 -34.49
C VAL A 168 -18.04 4.99 -35.48
N VAL A 169 -17.21 5.94 -35.06
CA VAL A 169 -16.73 7.02 -35.93
C VAL A 169 -15.43 6.56 -36.57
N SER A 170 -15.34 6.57 -37.91
CA SER A 170 -14.05 6.34 -38.57
C SER A 170 -13.13 7.52 -38.31
N THR A 171 -11.90 7.23 -37.90
CA THR A 171 -10.86 8.23 -37.66
C THR A 171 -9.81 8.23 -38.76
N ALA A 172 -10.05 7.54 -39.88
CA ALA A 172 -9.16 7.55 -41.02
C ALA A 172 -8.98 8.99 -41.55
N PRO A 173 -7.73 9.45 -41.79
CA PRO A 173 -7.50 10.77 -42.35
C PRO A 173 -8.12 10.84 -43.75
N ALA A 174 -8.93 11.87 -44.01
CA ALA A 174 -9.44 12.13 -45.35
C ALA A 174 -8.27 12.47 -46.28
N LEU A 175 -8.00 11.60 -47.26
CA LEU A 175 -6.99 11.85 -48.28
C LEU A 175 -7.44 13.00 -49.19
N ILE A 176 -6.59 14.02 -49.35
CA ILE A 176 -6.84 15.13 -50.28
C ILE A 176 -6.92 14.55 -51.70
N GLY A 177 -8.12 14.50 -52.27
CA GLY A 177 -8.38 14.00 -53.63
C GLY A 177 -9.33 12.81 -53.72
N GLU A 178 -9.70 12.17 -52.60
CA GLU A 178 -10.87 11.30 -52.59
C GLU A 178 -12.13 12.17 -52.66
N VAL A 179 -12.95 11.96 -53.71
CA VAL A 179 -14.33 12.46 -53.70
C VAL A 179 -14.97 11.79 -52.50
N ALA A 180 -15.15 12.53 -51.41
CA ALA A 180 -15.92 12.06 -50.26
C ALA A 180 -17.25 11.57 -50.82
N ALA A 181 -17.45 10.24 -50.80
CA ALA A 181 -18.76 9.67 -51.07
C ALA A 181 -19.73 10.45 -50.17
N PRO A 182 -20.81 11.02 -50.72
CA PRO A 182 -21.65 11.93 -49.95
C PRO A 182 -22.03 11.25 -48.65
N ALA A 183 -21.67 11.87 -47.52
CA ALA A 183 -21.94 11.37 -46.16
C ALA A 183 -23.43 11.07 -45.91
N ALA A 184 -24.30 11.47 -46.83
CA ALA A 184 -25.74 11.25 -46.85
C ALA A 184 -26.19 9.80 -47.19
N LEU A 185 -25.30 8.91 -47.66
CA LEU A 185 -25.68 7.55 -48.11
C LEU A 185 -25.10 6.39 -47.28
N VAL A 186 -24.35 6.67 -46.21
CA VAL A 186 -23.73 5.63 -45.37
C VAL A 186 -24.55 5.43 -44.10
N THR A 187 -25.14 4.24 -43.94
CA THR A 187 -25.85 3.87 -42.72
C THR A 187 -24.89 3.94 -41.53
N PRO A 188 -25.21 4.69 -40.45
CA PRO A 188 -24.31 4.83 -39.33
C PRO A 188 -24.05 3.48 -38.67
N ARG A 189 -22.78 3.19 -38.38
CA ARG A 189 -22.40 1.98 -37.65
C ARG A 189 -22.46 2.21 -36.15
N MET A 190 -22.99 1.23 -35.43
CA MET A 190 -23.09 1.18 -33.99
C MET A 190 -22.16 0.12 -33.43
N GLU A 191 -21.51 0.44 -32.32
CA GLU A 191 -20.79 -0.53 -31.51
C GLU A 191 -21.79 -1.35 -30.70
N VAL A 192 -21.76 -2.66 -30.89
CA VAL A 192 -22.61 -3.63 -30.21
C VAL A 192 -21.72 -4.55 -29.39
N ALA A 193 -21.92 -4.56 -28.08
CA ALA A 193 -21.29 -5.47 -27.15
C ALA A 193 -22.22 -6.65 -26.90
N ILE A 194 -21.77 -7.88 -27.15
CA ILE A 194 -22.54 -9.09 -26.90
C ILE A 194 -21.86 -9.84 -25.76
N ALA A 195 -22.63 -10.23 -24.75
CA ALA A 195 -22.20 -10.99 -23.59
C ALA A 195 -23.11 -12.21 -23.44
N ARG A 196 -22.53 -13.41 -23.51
CA ARG A 196 -23.22 -14.69 -23.43
C ARG A 196 -22.63 -15.53 -22.30
N GLY A 197 -23.49 -16.31 -21.64
CA GLY A 197 -23.04 -17.22 -20.60
C GLY A 197 -22.93 -16.57 -19.23
N GLU A 198 -22.76 -17.42 -18.21
CA GLU A 198 -22.46 -16.98 -16.86
C GLU A 198 -21.21 -16.09 -16.88
N HIS A 199 -21.22 -14.97 -16.14
CA HIS A 199 -20.08 -14.06 -16.08
C HIS A 199 -19.56 -13.58 -17.46
N ALA A 200 -20.43 -13.46 -18.48
CA ALA A 200 -20.02 -13.10 -19.84
C ALA A 200 -18.88 -14.01 -20.35
N ALA A 201 -19.02 -15.32 -20.12
CA ALA A 201 -18.05 -16.35 -20.49
C ALA A 201 -17.61 -16.28 -21.96
N LEU A 202 -18.53 -15.87 -22.83
CA LEU A 202 -18.26 -15.54 -24.23
C LEU A 202 -18.72 -14.11 -24.47
N GLY A 203 -17.86 -13.28 -25.02
CA GLY A 203 -18.16 -11.88 -25.25
C GLY A 203 -17.48 -11.35 -26.50
N GLU A 204 -18.24 -10.67 -27.34
CA GLU A 204 -17.80 -10.21 -28.65
C GLU A 204 -18.27 -8.79 -28.90
N GLY A 205 -17.43 -7.98 -29.55
CA GLY A 205 -17.79 -6.64 -29.97
C GLY A 205 -17.88 -6.55 -31.49
N LEU A 206 -18.98 -5.98 -31.98
CA LEU A 206 -19.24 -5.83 -33.40
C LEU A 206 -19.52 -4.35 -33.75
N ALA A 207 -19.16 -3.96 -34.96
CA ALA A 207 -19.58 -2.69 -35.55
C ALA A 207 -20.63 -2.98 -36.64
N LEU A 208 -21.90 -2.75 -36.31
CA LEU A 208 -23.03 -3.12 -37.17
C LEU A 208 -23.72 -1.86 -37.73
N PRO A 209 -24.11 -1.83 -39.01
CA PRO A 209 -25.06 -0.85 -39.51
C PRO A 209 -26.32 -0.77 -38.64
N SER A 210 -26.82 0.44 -38.39
CA SER A 210 -27.95 0.66 -37.47
C SER A 210 -29.23 -0.11 -37.84
N ASP A 211 -29.45 -0.34 -39.12
CA ASP A 211 -30.61 -1.06 -39.68
C ASP A 211 -30.48 -2.58 -39.57
N SER A 212 -29.26 -3.13 -39.53
CA SER A 212 -29.02 -4.58 -39.48
C SER A 212 -28.88 -5.14 -38.07
N ILE A 213 -28.89 -4.29 -37.03
CA ILE A 213 -28.60 -4.74 -35.66
C ILE A 213 -29.61 -5.79 -35.19
N ALA A 214 -30.91 -5.52 -35.32
CA ALA A 214 -31.96 -6.44 -34.85
C ALA A 214 -31.83 -7.82 -35.51
N ALA A 215 -31.77 -7.86 -36.85
CA ALA A 215 -31.62 -9.10 -37.60
C ALA A 215 -30.33 -9.88 -37.24
N THR A 216 -29.23 -9.16 -36.95
CA THR A 216 -27.96 -9.79 -36.55
C THR A 216 -28.06 -10.38 -35.15
N LEU A 217 -28.69 -9.66 -34.21
CA LEU A 217 -28.90 -10.15 -32.85
C LEU A 217 -29.83 -11.38 -32.83
N ASP A 218 -30.92 -11.35 -33.60
CA ASP A 218 -31.83 -12.49 -33.75
C ASP A 218 -31.10 -13.71 -34.32
N ALA A 219 -30.28 -13.52 -35.36
CA ALA A 219 -29.50 -14.59 -35.95
C ALA A 219 -28.44 -15.17 -35.00
N LEU A 220 -27.80 -14.33 -34.17
CA LEU A 220 -26.78 -14.77 -33.21
C LEU A 220 -27.37 -15.43 -31.96
N ALA A 221 -28.56 -15.01 -31.55
CA ALA A 221 -29.25 -15.57 -30.39
C ALA A 221 -29.95 -16.90 -30.70
N GLY A 222 -30.38 -17.09 -31.95
CA GLY A 222 -31.21 -18.23 -32.32
C GLY A 222 -32.51 -18.22 -31.51
N ASP A 223 -32.78 -19.31 -30.79
CA ASP A 223 -33.99 -19.43 -29.96
C ASP A 223 -33.82 -18.88 -28.54
N GLN A 224 -32.66 -18.28 -28.21
CA GLN A 224 -32.42 -17.74 -26.87
C GLN A 224 -33.03 -16.34 -26.69
N PRO A 225 -33.61 -16.03 -25.52
CA PRO A 225 -34.08 -14.68 -25.23
C PRO A 225 -32.92 -13.70 -25.16
N VAL A 226 -33.04 -12.58 -25.86
CA VAL A 226 -32.05 -11.50 -25.92
C VAL A 226 -32.51 -10.33 -25.08
N THR A 227 -31.70 -9.93 -24.10
CA THR A 227 -31.87 -8.64 -23.41
C THR A 227 -30.98 -7.60 -24.09
N VAL A 228 -31.59 -6.59 -24.70
CA VAL A 228 -30.86 -5.50 -25.36
C VAL A 228 -30.87 -4.26 -24.48
N TYR A 229 -29.71 -3.67 -24.23
CA TYR A 229 -29.56 -2.38 -23.57
C TYR A 229 -29.08 -1.32 -24.56
N SER A 230 -29.63 -0.13 -24.49
CA SER A 230 -29.16 1.04 -25.25
C SER A 230 -28.50 2.03 -24.31
N LEU A 231 -27.22 2.35 -24.55
CA LEU A 231 -26.49 3.31 -23.74
C LEU A 231 -27.02 4.72 -24.00
N LEU A 232 -27.56 5.34 -22.96
CA LEU A 232 -28.08 6.70 -22.97
C LEU A 232 -27.20 7.64 -22.14
N ASP A 233 -27.45 8.94 -22.31
CA ASP A 233 -26.84 10.01 -21.53
C ASP A 233 -25.30 10.00 -21.62
N LEU A 234 -24.76 9.73 -22.81
CA LEU A 234 -23.32 9.81 -23.03
C LEU A 234 -22.87 11.26 -22.78
N PRO A 235 -21.97 11.51 -21.82
CA PRO A 235 -21.67 12.88 -21.42
C PRO A 235 -21.01 13.68 -22.55
N GLY A 236 -21.53 14.89 -22.78
CA GLY A 236 -21.00 15.84 -23.77
C GLY A 236 -21.46 15.63 -25.21
N ASP A 237 -22.52 14.84 -25.43
CA ASP A 237 -23.31 14.98 -26.65
C ASP A 237 -24.06 16.33 -26.61
N GLU A 238 -23.61 17.31 -27.41
CA GLU A 238 -24.38 18.54 -27.56
C GLU A 238 -25.75 18.24 -28.20
N PRO A 239 -26.86 18.78 -27.68
CA PRO A 239 -28.21 18.57 -28.23
C PRO A 239 -28.43 19.22 -29.62
N ARG A 240 -27.42 19.82 -30.25
CA ARG A 240 -27.57 20.64 -31.47
C ARG A 240 -27.84 19.85 -32.76
N LEU A 241 -27.81 18.51 -32.73
CA LEU A 241 -28.11 17.62 -33.87
C LEU A 241 -28.98 16.41 -33.49
N ALA A 242 -29.84 16.55 -32.47
CA ALA A 242 -30.76 15.48 -32.05
C ALA A 242 -31.74 15.05 -33.16
N SER A 243 -31.88 15.82 -34.24
CA SER A 243 -32.69 15.48 -35.41
C SER A 243 -31.99 14.59 -36.46
N SER A 244 -30.67 14.32 -36.36
CA SER A 244 -29.96 13.43 -37.30
C SER A 244 -29.18 12.29 -36.65
N ARG A 245 -29.03 12.29 -35.33
CA ARG A 245 -28.51 11.14 -34.55
C ARG A 245 -29.63 10.58 -33.71
N ALA A 246 -30.65 10.04 -34.37
CA ALA A 246 -31.44 9.03 -33.70
C ALA A 246 -30.45 7.91 -33.34
N ALA A 247 -30.08 7.81 -32.06
CA ALA A 247 -29.56 6.56 -31.54
C ALA A 247 -30.48 5.48 -32.12
N ALA A 248 -29.91 4.50 -32.81
CA ALA A 248 -30.68 3.44 -33.42
C ALA A 248 -31.46 2.75 -32.30
N SER A 249 -32.66 3.24 -32.01
CA SER A 249 -33.47 2.79 -30.90
C SER A 249 -34.12 1.53 -31.41
N ILE A 250 -33.50 0.40 -31.10
CA ILE A 250 -34.07 -0.90 -31.39
C ILE A 250 -35.31 -1.01 -30.52
N VAL A 251 -36.43 -1.36 -31.15
CA VAL A 251 -37.68 -1.62 -30.43
C VAL A 251 -37.43 -2.72 -29.41
N GLY A 252 -37.71 -2.44 -28.13
CA GLY A 252 -37.47 -3.39 -27.03
C GLY A 252 -36.11 -3.27 -26.34
N ALA A 253 -35.25 -2.32 -26.71
CA ALA A 253 -34.01 -2.04 -25.97
C ALA A 253 -34.29 -1.28 -24.67
N GLU A 254 -33.77 -1.79 -23.55
CA GLU A 254 -33.85 -1.14 -22.25
C GLU A 254 -32.83 0.01 -22.13
N PRO A 255 -33.20 1.14 -21.52
CA PRO A 255 -32.28 2.25 -21.32
C PRO A 255 -31.20 1.91 -20.30
N LEU A 256 -29.94 2.11 -20.67
CA LEU A 256 -28.78 1.99 -19.78
C LEU A 256 -28.10 3.35 -19.65
N ALA A 257 -28.22 4.01 -18.50
CA ALA A 257 -27.52 5.27 -18.26
C ALA A 257 -25.99 5.05 -18.24
N PHE A 258 -25.24 6.00 -18.80
CA PHE A 258 -23.76 5.97 -18.75
C PHE A 258 -23.21 5.85 -17.33
N GLU A 259 -23.86 6.48 -16.35
CA GLU A 259 -23.47 6.38 -14.95
C GLU A 259 -23.61 4.94 -14.41
N SER A 260 -24.66 4.22 -14.79
CA SER A 260 -24.86 2.82 -14.41
C SER A 260 -23.77 1.92 -15.01
N LEU A 261 -23.44 2.13 -16.30
CA LEU A 261 -22.32 1.44 -16.95
C LEU A 261 -20.99 1.72 -16.21
N ALA A 262 -20.76 2.96 -15.81
CA ALA A 262 -19.58 3.38 -15.08
C ALA A 262 -19.50 2.75 -13.68
N ARG A 263 -20.61 2.69 -12.94
CA ARG A 263 -20.65 1.99 -11.64
C ARG A 263 -20.37 0.49 -11.79
N ASN A 264 -20.90 -0.15 -12.85
CA ASN A 264 -20.59 -1.56 -13.14
C ASN A 264 -19.10 -1.75 -13.46
N ALA A 265 -18.48 -0.83 -14.19
CA ALA A 265 -17.04 -0.84 -14.47
C ALA A 265 -16.19 -0.72 -13.19
N LEU A 266 -16.63 0.11 -12.24
CA LEU A 266 -16.00 0.23 -10.93
C LEU A 266 -16.09 -1.08 -10.14
N ALA A 267 -17.27 -1.70 -10.13
CA ALA A 267 -17.55 -2.95 -9.41
C ALA A 267 -16.89 -4.19 -10.02
N SER A 268 -16.66 -4.20 -11.35
CA SER A 268 -16.06 -5.34 -12.05
C SER A 268 -14.69 -5.70 -11.49
N ARG A 269 -14.42 -6.98 -11.26
CA ARG A 269 -13.09 -7.44 -10.80
C ARG A 269 -12.16 -7.82 -11.93
N PHE A 270 -12.67 -7.87 -13.16
CA PHE A 270 -11.89 -8.32 -14.32
C PHE A 270 -11.05 -7.16 -14.88
N ASP A 271 -9.91 -6.91 -14.23
CA ASP A 271 -8.92 -5.92 -14.69
C ASP A 271 -8.02 -6.51 -15.77
N LEU A 272 -7.91 -5.82 -16.90
CA LEU A 272 -7.03 -6.16 -18.02
C LEU A 272 -5.57 -5.75 -17.77
N CYS A 273 -5.30 -4.88 -16.79
CA CYS A 273 -3.96 -4.44 -16.44
C CYS A 273 -3.20 -5.55 -15.67
N GLN A 274 -2.87 -6.62 -16.38
CA GLN A 274 -2.18 -7.80 -15.84
C GLN A 274 -0.80 -7.99 -16.48
N PHE A 275 0.02 -8.81 -15.84
CA PHE A 275 1.36 -9.19 -16.29
C PHE A 275 2.25 -7.98 -16.64
N GLU A 276 2.47 -7.70 -17.92
CA GLU A 276 3.31 -6.60 -18.40
C GLU A 276 2.67 -5.22 -18.22
N PHE A 277 1.34 -5.16 -18.11
CA PHE A 277 0.57 -3.94 -17.86
C PHE A 277 0.13 -3.80 -16.40
N ALA A 278 0.52 -4.73 -15.52
CA ALA A 278 0.23 -4.62 -14.10
C ALA A 278 0.86 -3.35 -13.53
N ALA A 279 0.09 -2.61 -12.72
CA ALA A 279 0.60 -1.44 -12.02
C ALA A 279 1.77 -1.86 -11.11
N GLN A 280 2.96 -1.38 -11.41
CA GLN A 280 4.15 -1.63 -10.60
C GLN A 280 4.44 -0.39 -9.75
N PRO A 281 3.99 -0.34 -8.48
CA PRO A 281 4.11 0.86 -7.64
C PRO A 281 5.56 1.28 -7.36
N TRP A 282 6.54 0.40 -7.61
CA TRP A 282 7.96 0.58 -7.27
C TRP A 282 8.91 0.37 -8.46
N ARG A 283 8.47 0.56 -9.71
CA ARG A 283 9.44 0.69 -10.80
C ARG A 283 10.16 2.04 -10.67
N LEU A 284 11.21 2.04 -9.84
CA LEU A 284 12.27 3.01 -9.95
C LEU A 284 12.94 2.74 -11.30
N ASP A 285 12.65 3.60 -12.26
CA ASP A 285 13.17 3.48 -13.61
C ASP A 285 14.71 3.37 -13.59
N ARG A 286 15.31 2.69 -14.56
CA ARG A 286 16.78 2.50 -14.62
C ARG A 286 17.53 3.83 -14.54
N THR A 287 16.91 4.88 -15.05
CA THR A 287 17.39 6.27 -15.03
C THR A 287 17.38 6.85 -13.60
N THR A 288 16.26 6.72 -12.89
CA THR A 288 16.11 7.09 -11.47
C THR A 288 17.09 6.33 -10.58
N MET A 289 17.28 5.04 -10.85
CA MET A 289 18.26 4.23 -10.12
C MET A 289 19.69 4.65 -10.36
N ARG A 290 20.06 5.05 -11.59
CA ARG A 290 21.39 5.61 -11.86
C ARG A 290 21.62 6.92 -11.11
N ARG A 291 20.59 7.78 -11.00
CA ARG A 291 20.67 9.05 -10.25
C ARG A 291 20.83 8.85 -8.74
N LEU A 292 20.23 7.79 -8.19
CA LEU A 292 20.30 7.47 -6.76
C LEU A 292 21.59 6.77 -6.33
N ARG A 293 22.45 6.30 -7.25
CA ARG A 293 23.69 5.59 -6.88
C ARG A 293 24.65 6.46 -6.07
N VAL A 294 24.84 7.71 -6.46
CA VAL A 294 25.74 8.65 -5.78
C VAL A 294 25.25 8.96 -4.35
N PRO A 295 23.99 9.38 -4.12
CA PRO A 295 23.54 9.65 -2.76
C PRO A 295 23.54 8.39 -1.87
N ILE A 296 23.20 7.22 -2.42
CA ILE A 296 23.28 5.95 -1.66
C ILE A 296 24.74 5.63 -1.28
N ALA A 297 25.69 5.80 -2.21
CA ALA A 297 27.11 5.58 -1.94
C ALA A 297 27.63 6.51 -0.83
N LEU A 298 27.21 7.77 -0.81
CA LEU A 298 27.58 8.72 0.25
C LEU A 298 27.00 8.32 1.61
N VAL A 299 25.74 7.88 1.66
CA VAL A 299 25.12 7.40 2.91
C VAL A 299 25.88 6.17 3.43
N VAL A 300 26.16 5.20 2.56
CA VAL A 300 26.92 4.00 2.93
C VAL A 300 28.33 4.37 3.42
N ALA A 301 29.03 5.26 2.72
CA ALA A 301 30.34 5.73 3.13
C ALA A 301 30.30 6.42 4.51
N SER A 302 29.29 7.26 4.76
CA SER A 302 29.10 7.93 6.05
C SER A 302 28.87 6.93 7.19
N ILE A 303 28.06 5.89 6.96
CA ILE A 303 27.83 4.81 7.93
C ILE A 303 29.13 4.07 8.24
N VAL A 304 29.91 3.72 7.22
CA VAL A 304 31.20 3.05 7.39
C VAL A 304 32.16 3.89 8.22
N VAL A 305 32.28 5.19 7.92
CA VAL A 305 33.12 6.12 8.71
C VAL A 305 32.64 6.21 10.15
N SER A 306 31.32 6.26 10.39
CA SER A 306 30.75 6.28 11.75
C SER A 306 31.09 5.02 12.54
N ILE A 307 30.93 3.84 11.92
CA ILE A 307 31.26 2.55 12.55
C ILE A 307 32.75 2.50 12.90
N ILE A 308 33.63 2.93 11.99
CA ILE A 308 35.08 2.98 12.25
C ILE A 308 35.37 3.93 13.42
N GLY A 309 34.79 5.13 13.42
CA GLY A 309 35.00 6.12 14.48
C GLY A 309 34.61 5.58 15.86
N ILE A 310 33.44 4.93 15.97
CA ILE A 310 32.97 4.32 17.22
C ILE A 310 33.92 3.22 17.70
N ASN A 311 34.42 2.38 16.79
CA ASN A 311 35.35 1.31 17.14
C ASN A 311 36.71 1.85 17.62
N VAL A 312 37.23 2.89 16.95
CA VAL A 312 38.49 3.54 17.36
C VAL A 312 38.36 4.17 18.74
N GLN A 313 37.25 4.89 18.98
CA GLN A 313 36.97 5.50 20.28
C GLN A 313 36.88 4.43 21.39
N TRP A 314 36.19 3.32 21.13
CA TRP A 314 36.09 2.22 22.09
C TRP A 314 37.45 1.63 22.47
N ILE A 315 38.33 1.40 21.49
CA ILE A 315 39.70 0.91 21.74
C ILE A 315 40.51 1.91 22.57
N GLN A 316 40.39 3.20 22.27
CA GLN A 316 41.10 4.24 23.03
C GLN A 316 40.63 4.29 24.48
N LEU A 317 39.31 4.23 24.71
CA LEU A 317 38.74 4.19 26.06
C LEU A 317 39.15 2.93 26.82
N ALA A 318 39.19 1.76 26.15
CA ALA A 318 39.64 0.51 26.78
C ALA A 318 41.10 0.62 27.26
N ARG A 319 41.98 1.18 26.42
CA ARG A 319 43.39 1.42 26.81
C ARG A 319 43.53 2.39 27.97
N GLN A 320 42.74 3.46 28.00
CA GLN A 320 42.73 4.42 29.11
C GLN A 320 42.28 3.76 30.41
N ARG A 321 41.23 2.94 30.36
CA ARG A 321 40.76 2.15 31.51
C ARG A 321 41.88 1.24 32.03
N ASP A 322 42.52 0.49 31.15
CA ASP A 322 43.55 -0.47 31.55
C ASP A 322 44.77 0.23 32.17
N ALA A 323 45.15 1.41 31.65
CA ALA A 323 46.21 2.24 32.22
C ALA A 323 45.86 2.76 33.62
N ILE A 324 44.62 3.23 33.82
CA ILE A 324 44.14 3.69 35.14
C ILE A 324 44.11 2.53 36.12
N SER A 325 43.59 1.37 35.72
CA SER A 325 43.55 0.18 36.56
C SER A 325 44.95 -0.22 37.00
N ALA A 326 45.92 -0.25 36.08
CA ALA A 326 47.32 -0.56 36.38
C ALA A 326 47.93 0.40 37.43
N GLN A 327 47.67 1.70 37.31
CA GLN A 327 48.11 2.70 38.28
C GLN A 327 47.50 2.48 39.67
N MET A 328 46.22 2.11 39.73
CA MET A 328 45.55 1.79 41.01
C MET A 328 46.15 0.55 41.67
N THR A 329 46.46 -0.50 40.89
CA THR A 329 47.11 -1.71 41.41
C THR A 329 48.50 -1.40 41.96
N GLU A 330 49.29 -0.62 41.23
CA GLU A 330 50.64 -0.23 41.63
C GLU A 330 50.63 0.59 42.93
N LEU A 331 49.71 1.55 43.03
CA LEU A 331 49.52 2.36 44.24
C LEU A 331 49.13 1.48 45.44
N LEU A 332 48.26 0.48 45.24
CA LEU A 332 47.82 -0.44 46.30
C LEU A 332 48.98 -1.27 46.82
N LEU A 333 49.73 -1.89 45.90
CA LEU A 333 50.85 -2.75 46.26
C LEU A 333 51.98 -1.97 46.94
N ASN A 334 52.21 -0.72 46.53
CA ASN A 334 53.21 0.15 47.16
C ASN A 334 52.78 0.60 48.56
N ALA A 335 51.51 1.02 48.74
CA ALA A 335 51.00 1.46 50.04
C ALA A 335 50.76 0.29 51.03
N PHE A 336 50.40 -0.89 50.53
CA PHE A 336 50.06 -2.08 51.32
C PHE A 336 50.79 -3.34 50.82
N PRO A 337 52.10 -3.47 51.08
CA PRO A 337 52.92 -4.55 50.54
C PRO A 337 52.57 -5.97 51.05
N LYS A 338 51.65 -6.09 52.03
CA LYS A 338 51.15 -7.38 52.55
C LYS A 338 49.92 -7.93 51.80
N THR A 339 49.43 -7.23 50.77
CA THR A 339 48.22 -7.61 50.02
C THR A 339 48.62 -8.46 48.80
N THR A 340 48.35 -9.77 48.83
CA THR A 340 48.87 -10.72 47.83
C THR A 340 47.88 -11.10 46.72
N VAL A 341 46.60 -10.72 46.83
CA VAL A 341 45.57 -10.99 45.81
C VAL A 341 44.79 -9.71 45.53
N VAL A 342 45.04 -9.10 44.37
CA VAL A 342 44.29 -7.91 43.93
C VAL A 342 43.11 -8.37 43.07
N LEU A 343 41.90 -8.22 43.60
CA LEU A 343 40.64 -8.49 42.89
C LEU A 343 40.02 -7.16 42.46
N ASP A 344 39.72 -6.30 43.43
CA ASP A 344 39.24 -4.94 43.24
C ASP A 344 40.12 -3.96 44.03
N ALA A 345 41.05 -3.30 43.33
CA ALA A 345 41.99 -2.37 43.95
C ALA A 345 41.34 -1.27 44.81
N PRO A 346 40.30 -0.53 44.35
CA PRO A 346 39.71 0.54 45.16
C PRO A 346 39.05 0.01 46.45
N ASP A 347 38.26 -1.06 46.36
CA ASP A 347 37.59 -1.65 47.52
C ASP A 347 38.59 -2.22 48.53
N GLN A 348 39.68 -2.82 48.04
CA GLN A 348 40.74 -3.32 48.90
C GLN A 348 41.52 -2.19 49.59
N MET A 349 41.77 -1.06 48.93
CA MET A 349 42.36 0.11 49.58
C MET A 349 41.47 0.63 50.71
N THR A 350 40.16 0.81 50.46
CA THR A 350 39.21 1.29 51.47
C THR A 350 39.17 0.36 52.68
N ARG A 351 39.11 -0.96 52.45
CA ARG A 351 39.12 -1.96 53.53
C ARG A 351 40.42 -1.95 54.33
N ASN A 352 41.58 -1.81 53.66
CA ASN A 352 42.87 -1.76 54.34
C ASN A 352 43.05 -0.45 55.13
N LEU A 353 42.58 0.68 54.62
CA LEU A 353 42.56 1.96 55.35
C LEU A 353 41.68 1.89 56.59
N ASP A 354 40.48 1.30 56.48
CA ASP A 354 39.62 1.09 57.65
C ASP A 354 40.29 0.20 58.70
N ARG A 355 40.98 -0.87 58.28
CA ARG A 355 41.74 -1.73 59.21
C ARG A 355 42.85 -0.96 59.93
N LEU A 356 43.56 -0.07 59.24
CA LEU A 356 44.58 0.76 59.86
C LEU A 356 43.97 1.76 60.86
N ARG A 357 42.85 2.40 60.51
CA ARG A 357 42.13 3.32 61.42
C ARG A 357 41.66 2.63 62.69
N VAL A 358 41.05 1.46 62.55
CA VAL A 358 40.61 0.67 63.71
C VAL A 358 41.81 0.25 64.57
N ALA A 359 42.93 -0.13 63.96
CA ALA A 359 44.15 -0.49 64.68
C ALA A 359 44.81 0.71 65.39
N SER A 360 44.67 1.93 64.87
CA SER A 360 45.14 3.17 65.50
C SER A 360 44.13 3.78 66.48
N GLY A 361 42.94 3.19 66.65
CA GLY A 361 41.88 3.71 67.52
C GLY A 361 41.10 4.89 66.93
N GLU A 362 41.20 5.13 65.63
CA GLU A 362 40.42 6.14 64.91
C GLU A 362 39.09 5.58 64.43
N LEU A 363 38.03 6.40 64.50
CA LEU A 363 36.68 6.04 64.06
C LEU A 363 36.60 6.03 62.51
N SER A 364 36.06 4.96 61.93
CA SER A 364 35.72 4.88 60.51
C SER A 364 34.40 5.64 60.23
N PRO A 365 34.22 6.21 59.02
CA PRO A 365 32.94 6.79 58.59
C PRO A 365 31.75 5.83 58.67
N SER A 366 32.03 4.53 58.64
CA SER A 366 31.02 3.47 58.69
C SER A 366 30.78 2.90 60.09
N ASP A 367 31.50 3.37 61.11
CA ASP A 367 31.34 2.92 62.49
C ASP A 367 30.04 3.44 63.12
N PHE A 368 29.53 2.69 64.09
CA PHE A 368 28.29 3.00 64.79
C PHE A 368 28.21 4.44 65.29
N LEU A 369 29.26 4.92 65.97
CA LEU A 369 29.26 6.26 66.57
C LEU A 369 29.20 7.36 65.51
N THR A 370 29.91 7.20 64.38
CA THR A 370 29.91 8.15 63.27
C THR A 370 28.56 8.19 62.57
N LEU A 371 27.96 7.03 62.32
CA LEU A 371 26.61 6.93 61.74
C LEU A 371 25.53 7.46 62.68
N ALA A 372 25.65 7.20 63.98
CA ALA A 372 24.72 7.69 64.99
C ALA A 372 24.79 9.22 65.15
N ASP A 373 25.99 9.80 65.11
CA ASP A 373 26.19 11.26 65.13
C ASP A 373 25.68 11.93 63.84
N GLY A 374 25.94 11.36 62.67
CA GLY A 374 25.37 11.87 61.41
C GLY A 374 23.85 11.73 61.33
N LEU A 375 23.28 10.65 61.89
CA LEU A 375 21.84 10.52 62.10
C LEU A 375 21.34 11.60 63.06
N ALA A 376 21.98 11.80 64.21
CA ALA A 376 21.57 12.81 65.20
C ALA A 376 21.50 14.22 64.60
N ARG A 377 22.42 14.58 63.70
CA ARG A 377 22.43 15.87 63.00
C ARG A 377 21.42 15.97 61.86
N SER A 378 20.90 14.86 61.35
CA SER A 378 19.93 14.83 60.25
C SER A 378 18.48 14.63 60.71
N LEU A 379 18.29 14.17 61.95
CA LEU A 379 16.99 14.13 62.60
C LEU A 379 16.41 15.55 62.72
N GLY A 380 15.22 15.74 62.13
CA GLY A 380 14.44 16.95 62.29
C GLY A 380 13.73 17.01 63.66
N PRO A 381 12.63 17.76 63.81
CA PRO A 381 11.84 17.78 65.03
C PRO A 381 11.11 16.45 65.23
N VAL A 382 11.84 15.45 65.72
CA VAL A 382 11.31 14.14 66.12
C VAL A 382 11.00 14.19 67.63
N PRO A 383 9.88 13.63 68.09
CA PRO A 383 9.56 13.57 69.52
C PRO A 383 10.70 12.92 70.31
N VAL A 384 10.94 13.39 71.54
CA VAL A 384 12.05 12.94 72.43
C VAL A 384 12.08 11.41 72.63
N ASN A 385 10.94 10.71 72.42
CA ASN A 385 10.80 9.26 72.54
C ASN A 385 10.43 8.55 71.21
N GLY A 386 10.69 9.18 70.06
CA GLY A 386 10.22 8.71 68.75
C GLY A 386 11.03 7.56 68.12
N ILE A 387 12.23 7.26 68.63
CA ILE A 387 13.05 6.14 68.17
C ILE A 387 12.76 4.93 69.06
N ALA A 388 12.37 3.80 68.44
CA ALA A 388 12.07 2.53 69.10
C ALA A 388 13.32 1.66 69.27
N GLY A 389 14.26 1.72 68.33
CA GLY A 389 15.49 0.95 68.39
C GLY A 389 16.52 1.41 67.35
N LEU A 390 17.80 1.21 67.69
CA LEU A 390 18.95 1.41 66.83
C LEU A 390 19.72 0.08 66.77
N ASP A 391 19.69 -0.57 65.62
CA ASP A 391 20.42 -1.81 65.36
C ASP A 391 21.59 -1.51 64.42
N TYR A 392 22.81 -1.86 64.81
CA TYR A 392 23.99 -1.72 63.95
C TYR A 392 24.53 -3.08 63.55
N ARG A 393 24.55 -3.34 62.25
CA ARG A 393 25.04 -4.60 61.66
C ARG A 393 25.71 -4.29 60.34
N ASP A 394 26.74 -5.05 59.97
CA ASP A 394 27.41 -4.96 58.67
C ASP A 394 27.64 -3.53 58.15
N ARG A 395 28.14 -2.64 59.01
CA ARG A 395 28.47 -1.23 58.69
C ARG A 395 27.29 -0.36 58.23
N HIS A 396 26.07 -0.73 58.64
CA HIS A 396 24.88 0.09 58.45
C HIS A 396 24.09 0.19 59.76
N LEU A 397 23.39 1.30 59.92
CA LEU A 397 22.55 1.60 61.07
C LEU A 397 21.08 1.46 60.65
N GLU A 398 20.39 0.48 61.23
CA GLU A 398 18.95 0.32 61.15
C GLU A 398 18.27 1.13 62.26
N VAL A 399 17.40 2.05 61.86
CA VAL A 399 16.62 2.88 62.78
C VAL A 399 15.16 2.44 62.69
N THR A 400 14.61 2.02 63.83
CA THR A 400 13.18 1.73 63.96
C THR A 400 12.53 2.89 64.69
N PHE A 401 11.57 3.56 64.07
CA PHE A 401 10.78 4.61 64.71
C PHE A 401 9.52 4.01 65.35
N LYS A 402 9.01 4.63 66.42
CA LYS A 402 7.74 4.19 67.03
C LYS A 402 6.57 4.46 66.07
N PRO A 403 5.51 3.64 66.10
CA PRO A 403 4.38 3.78 65.17
C PRO A 403 3.71 5.17 65.17
N GLU A 404 3.76 5.87 66.30
CA GLU A 404 3.17 7.20 66.51
C GLU A 404 4.04 8.34 65.96
N THR A 405 5.28 8.05 65.54
CA THR A 405 6.25 9.04 65.07
C THR A 405 6.25 9.09 63.54
N LYS A 406 5.71 10.17 62.98
CA LYS A 406 5.81 10.45 61.54
C LYS A 406 7.16 11.07 61.23
N VAL A 407 8.01 10.32 60.53
CA VAL A 407 9.26 10.80 59.98
C VAL A 407 8.94 11.68 58.77
N ASP A 408 9.47 12.90 58.77
CA ASP A 408 9.33 13.86 57.67
C ASP A 408 10.02 13.36 56.37
N GLY A 409 9.42 13.64 55.22
CA GLY A 409 9.91 13.25 53.90
C GLY A 409 11.24 13.91 53.51
N ASP A 410 11.64 15.01 54.16
CA ASP A 410 12.94 15.65 53.94
C ASP A 410 14.11 14.95 54.67
N LEU A 411 13.87 13.87 55.45
CA LEU A 411 14.94 13.17 56.17
C LEU A 411 16.02 12.62 55.23
N SER A 412 15.66 11.98 54.12
CA SER A 412 16.64 11.48 53.13
C SER A 412 17.51 12.61 52.57
N ARG A 413 16.93 13.79 52.34
CA ARG A 413 17.67 14.97 51.87
C ARG A 413 18.67 15.45 52.93
N ARG A 414 18.24 15.54 54.21
CA ARG A 414 19.12 15.92 55.33
C ARG A 414 20.22 14.90 55.60
N LEU A 415 19.93 13.60 55.47
CA LEU A 415 20.94 12.54 55.56
C LEU A 415 22.00 12.72 54.46
N SER A 416 21.58 12.96 53.21
CA SER A 416 22.51 13.17 52.10
C SER A 416 23.38 14.41 52.28
N ALA A 417 22.84 15.50 52.84
CA ALA A 417 23.59 16.70 53.17
C ALA A 417 24.67 16.47 54.23
N ASN A 418 24.46 15.50 55.13
CA ASN A 418 25.43 15.08 56.15
C ASN A 418 26.30 13.89 55.70
N GLY A 419 26.33 13.58 54.40
CA GLY A 419 27.18 12.53 53.84
C GLY A 419 26.71 11.10 54.12
N LEU A 420 25.41 10.91 54.41
CA LEU A 420 24.79 9.61 54.66
C LEU A 420 23.75 9.28 53.59
N ASN A 421 23.67 8.01 53.20
CA ASN A 421 22.60 7.50 52.35
C ASN A 421 21.58 6.75 53.22
N GLY A 422 20.34 7.25 53.22
CA GLY A 422 19.23 6.67 53.96
C GLY A 422 18.12 6.17 53.03
N ALA A 423 17.75 4.91 53.15
CA ALA A 423 16.63 4.31 52.44
C ALA A 423 15.64 3.66 53.43
N ILE A 424 14.34 3.88 53.21
CA ILE A 424 13.29 3.21 53.96
C ILE A 424 12.98 1.86 53.32
N ASP A 425 12.96 0.79 54.11
CA ASP A 425 12.45 -0.50 53.67
C ASP A 425 10.91 -0.46 53.73
N SER A 426 10.28 -0.48 52.56
CA SER A 426 8.82 -0.38 52.42
C SER A 426 8.06 -1.54 53.07
N ASN A 427 8.72 -2.68 53.34
CA ASN A 427 8.09 -3.85 53.96
C ASN A 427 8.15 -3.81 55.49
N THR A 428 9.21 -3.26 56.08
CA THR A 428 9.43 -3.26 57.54
C THR A 428 9.23 -1.90 58.19
N GLY A 429 9.17 -0.82 57.40
CA GLY A 429 9.11 0.56 57.90
C GLY A 429 10.39 1.03 58.58
N LYS A 430 11.45 0.21 58.56
CA LYS A 430 12.76 0.55 59.11
C LYS A 430 13.55 1.42 58.14
N TRP A 431 14.35 2.32 58.70
CA TRP A 431 15.30 3.13 57.94
C TRP A 431 16.67 2.47 57.98
N THR A 432 17.24 2.20 56.81
CA THR A 432 18.63 1.74 56.67
C THR A 432 19.51 2.92 56.32
N ILE A 433 20.52 3.17 57.14
CA ILE A 433 21.44 4.30 57.00
C ILE A 433 22.86 3.78 56.78
N ARG A 434 23.52 4.29 55.75
CA ARG A 434 24.88 3.93 55.36
C ARG A 434 25.71 5.18 55.17
N SER A 435 27.03 5.04 55.26
CA SER A 435 27.96 6.05 54.75
C SER A 435 27.63 6.35 53.29
N GLY A 436 27.66 7.62 52.91
CA GLY A 436 27.45 8.06 51.53
C GLY A 436 28.66 7.87 50.62
N GLN A 437 29.81 7.49 51.20
CA GLN A 437 31.06 7.17 50.51
C GLN A 437 31.20 5.68 50.23
#